data_AF-A0A1I5D3D1-F1
#
_entry.id   AF-A0A1I5D3D1-F1
#
_cell.length_a   1.000
_cell.length_b   1.000
_cell.length_c   1.000
_cell.angle_alpha   90.00
_cell.angle_beta   90.00
_cell.angle_gamma   90.00
#
_symmetry.space_group_name_H-M   'P 1'
#
loop_
_entity.id
_entity.type
_entity.pdbx_description
1 polymer ?
#
loop_
_entity_poly.entity_id
_entity_poly.type
_entity_poly.pdbx_seq_one_letter_code
_entity_poly.pdbx_strand_id
1 'polypeptide(L)'
;MPPLSLPDFASLFQQSARLLTLRLEGLAGEDLLPHTLQGEEGLSRLYRHALVCLSPDAGLELKSLLGRAARLGILSADGAERVICGLVTAAEYLGSDGGFARYGLTIEPALALLALRRTSRVFQDLSVPDIVQQVLEEHQADNPAFTSTFQFSAETRLSYAPRSYCLQYRESDLDFITRLLAEEGISYTFRFDDSGETPIHTLVLFDDVWSLPACSQAAVRFHRNDATEQADGVTAWQSVRRLQSGRTSLASFDYQPVSTVQAGEAHLQNHGEQGNAALATLEDYDPQTLYFGRDADDLARYAQLRQQAHDLTAKAFTGVGAVRQLGAGQWFRLDEHPAHAGDLADAREFIVLSQTLTARNNLPDELNRQRSAPSPSTESSPLFENRFTAVRRGVAVVPGVSAEARDSTVAGNGDFAGNGLMPLAVP
;
A
#
# COMPACT_ATOMS: atom_id res chain seq x y z
N MET A 1 26.07 32.00 -14.48
CA MET A 1 25.33 32.89 -13.57
C MET A 1 25.65 32.47 -12.15
N PRO A 2 25.59 33.37 -11.15
CA PRO A 2 25.77 32.96 -9.76
C PRO A 2 24.66 31.97 -9.36
N PRO A 3 24.93 31.01 -8.45
CA PRO A 3 23.89 30.16 -7.89
C PRO A 3 22.85 31.04 -7.18
N LEU A 4 21.57 30.71 -7.32
CA LEU A 4 20.48 31.32 -6.55
C LEU A 4 20.79 31.18 -5.05
N SER A 5 20.55 32.23 -4.28
CA SER A 5 20.71 32.14 -2.83
C SER A 5 19.64 31.21 -2.24
N LEU A 6 19.95 30.50 -1.16
CA LEU A 6 18.98 29.65 -0.43
C LEU A 6 17.65 30.36 -0.09
N PRO A 7 17.62 31.62 0.39
CA PRO A 7 16.37 32.32 0.63
C PRO A 7 15.61 32.65 -0.67
N ASP A 8 16.30 32.93 -1.78
CA ASP A 8 15.62 33.10 -3.08
C ASP A 8 15.03 31.76 -3.55
N PHE A 9 15.75 30.64 -3.38
CA PHE A 9 15.28 29.29 -3.68
C PHE A 9 14.06 28.86 -2.86
N ALA A 10 14.04 29.18 -1.57
CA ALA A 10 12.89 28.96 -0.70
C ALA A 10 11.70 29.86 -1.07
N SER A 11 11.98 31.13 -1.45
CA SER A 11 10.98 32.11 -1.90
C SER A 11 10.33 31.77 -3.25
N LEU A 12 11.02 31.02 -4.12
CA LEU A 12 10.48 30.49 -5.39
C LEU A 12 9.26 29.59 -5.18
N PHE A 13 8.96 29.19 -3.95
CA PHE A 13 7.64 28.67 -3.65
C PHE A 13 7.03 29.14 -2.31
N GLN A 14 7.26 30.41 -1.96
CA GLN A 14 6.50 31.09 -0.91
C GLN A 14 5.15 31.59 -1.44
N GLN A 15 4.13 30.75 -1.31
CA GLN A 15 2.76 31.11 -0.89
C GLN A 15 1.92 29.83 -0.83
N SER A 16 1.63 29.35 0.39
CA SER A 16 0.39 28.67 0.83
C SER A 16 -0.38 27.69 -0.09
N ALA A 17 0.23 27.13 -1.15
CA ALA A 17 -0.49 26.34 -2.17
C ALA A 17 0.37 25.22 -2.82
N ARG A 18 1.37 24.69 -2.10
CA ARG A 18 2.13 23.52 -2.60
C ARG A 18 1.30 22.25 -2.39
N LEU A 19 1.12 21.46 -3.45
CA LEU A 19 0.45 20.17 -3.37
C LEU A 19 1.28 19.16 -2.56
N LEU A 20 2.60 19.16 -2.72
CA LEU A 20 3.50 18.24 -2.04
C LEU A 20 4.41 18.97 -1.05
N THR A 21 4.55 18.42 0.16
CA THR A 21 5.50 18.86 1.18
C THR A 21 6.38 17.68 1.62
N LEU A 22 7.63 17.96 2.00
CA LEU A 22 8.57 16.97 2.49
C LEU A 22 9.28 17.52 3.72
N ARG A 23 9.37 16.70 4.76
CA ARG A 23 10.25 16.93 5.91
C ARG A 23 11.05 15.66 6.16
N LEU A 24 12.37 15.78 6.16
CA LEU A 24 13.29 14.72 6.54
C LEU A 24 13.90 15.07 7.90
N GLU A 25 13.93 14.11 8.82
CA GLU A 25 14.53 14.30 10.14
C GLU A 25 16.00 14.72 10.02
N GLY A 26 16.39 15.82 10.68
CA GLY A 26 17.77 16.31 10.71
C GLY A 26 18.30 16.90 9.39
N LEU A 27 17.42 17.25 8.44
CA LEU A 27 17.77 17.99 7.22
C LEU A 27 16.90 19.25 7.14
N ALA A 28 17.45 20.37 6.67
CA ALA A 28 16.65 21.58 6.51
C ALA A 28 15.65 21.39 5.36
N GLY A 29 14.40 21.80 5.56
CA GLY A 29 13.33 21.64 4.56
C GLY A 29 13.58 22.40 3.25
N GLU A 30 14.57 23.28 3.22
CA GLU A 30 14.96 24.06 2.04
C GLU A 30 16.03 23.36 1.18
N ASP A 31 16.64 22.27 1.67
CA ASP A 31 17.71 21.56 0.95
C ASP A 31 17.15 20.64 -0.16
N LEU A 32 15.92 20.12 0.03
CA LEU A 32 15.25 19.20 -0.89
C LEU A 32 13.77 19.59 -1.04
N LEU A 33 13.42 20.07 -2.23
CA LEU A 33 12.06 20.48 -2.55
C LEU A 33 11.33 19.39 -3.35
N PRO A 34 10.21 18.85 -2.86
CA PRO A 34 9.47 17.80 -3.56
C PRO A 34 8.85 18.35 -4.86
N HIS A 35 9.05 17.63 -5.96
CA HIS A 35 8.58 18.03 -7.28
C HIS A 35 7.53 17.06 -7.85
N THR A 36 7.87 15.78 -7.99
CA THR A 36 6.94 14.76 -8.52
C THR A 36 6.92 13.54 -7.62
N LEU A 37 5.73 13.00 -7.38
CA LEU A 37 5.49 11.82 -6.57
C LEU A 37 4.79 10.76 -7.42
N GLN A 38 5.26 9.53 -7.31
CA GLN A 38 4.55 8.32 -7.69
C GLN A 38 4.38 7.46 -6.43
N GLY A 39 3.15 7.11 -6.09
CA GLY A 39 2.85 6.35 -4.89
C GLY A 39 2.05 5.10 -5.20
N GLU A 40 2.35 4.02 -4.48
CA GLU A 40 1.59 2.78 -4.47
C GLU A 40 1.19 2.46 -3.03
N GLU A 41 -0.07 2.09 -2.82
CA GLU A 41 -0.62 1.78 -1.51
C GLU A 41 -1.61 0.63 -1.61
N GLY A 42 -1.72 -0.19 -0.56
CA GLY A 42 -2.72 -1.26 -0.51
C GLY A 42 -2.91 -1.86 0.86
N LEU A 43 -4.10 -2.42 1.08
CA LEU A 43 -4.37 -3.29 2.23
C LEU A 43 -3.50 -4.53 2.13
N SER A 44 -2.88 -4.88 3.25
CA SER A 44 -1.94 -6.00 3.37
C SER A 44 -0.80 -5.93 2.34
N ARG A 45 -0.37 -4.70 2.01
CA ARG A 45 0.78 -4.39 1.15
C ARG A 45 1.59 -3.25 1.77
N LEU A 46 2.88 -3.22 1.51
CA LEU A 46 3.70 -2.07 1.90
C LEU A 46 3.40 -0.91 0.95
N TYR A 47 3.23 0.29 1.49
CA TYR A 47 3.20 1.48 0.65
C TYR A 47 4.62 1.79 0.15
N ARG A 48 4.70 2.37 -1.05
CA ARG A 48 5.96 2.81 -1.64
C ARG A 48 5.77 4.13 -2.37
N HIS A 49 6.55 5.13 -1.99
CA HIS A 49 6.49 6.46 -2.58
C HIS A 49 7.83 6.84 -3.20
N ALA A 50 7.87 6.90 -4.53
CA ALA A 50 9.00 7.42 -5.29
C ALA A 50 8.82 8.93 -5.48
N LEU A 51 9.70 9.71 -4.86
CA LEU A 51 9.66 11.17 -4.84
C LEU A 51 10.90 11.72 -5.54
N VAL A 52 10.68 12.60 -6.53
CA VAL A 52 11.76 13.40 -7.10
C VAL A 52 11.78 14.76 -6.43
N CYS A 53 12.95 15.12 -5.92
CA CYS A 53 13.23 16.40 -5.28
C CYS A 53 14.19 17.25 -6.12
N LEU A 54 14.08 18.57 -5.98
CA LEU A 54 15.02 19.55 -6.52
C LEU A 54 15.87 20.13 -5.38
N SER A 55 17.14 20.34 -5.63
CA SER A 55 18.08 20.96 -4.69
C SER A 55 18.97 21.96 -5.41
N PRO A 56 19.38 23.07 -4.76
CA PRO A 56 20.41 23.96 -5.30
C PRO A 56 21.81 23.33 -5.14
N ASP A 57 21.97 22.33 -4.27
CA ASP A 57 23.23 21.65 -4.02
C ASP A 57 23.36 20.36 -4.85
N ALA A 58 24.30 20.37 -5.80
CA ALA A 58 24.66 19.19 -6.58
C ALA A 58 25.63 18.23 -5.86
N GLY A 59 26.12 18.61 -4.68
CA GLY A 59 27.07 17.85 -3.86
C GLY A 59 26.45 17.09 -2.68
N LEU A 60 25.12 17.04 -2.57
CA LEU A 60 24.43 16.38 -1.46
C LEU A 60 24.76 14.87 -1.45
N GLU A 61 25.40 14.40 -0.39
CA GLU A 61 25.81 13.00 -0.29
C GLU A 61 24.58 12.09 -0.10
N LEU A 62 24.33 11.15 -1.01
CA LEU A 62 23.16 10.25 -0.93
C LEU A 62 23.07 9.44 0.37
N LYS A 63 24.23 8.99 0.89
CA LYS A 63 24.31 8.27 2.18
C LYS A 63 23.78 9.11 3.35
N SER A 64 23.81 10.44 3.23
CA SER A 64 23.29 11.34 4.25
C SER A 64 21.77 11.34 4.26
N LEU A 65 21.08 10.86 3.21
CA LEU A 65 19.62 10.85 3.09
C LEU A 65 19.00 9.52 3.51
N LEU A 66 19.72 8.41 3.29
CA LEU A 66 19.25 7.05 3.60
C LEU A 66 18.95 6.87 5.09
N GLY A 67 17.89 6.14 5.39
CA GLY A 67 17.48 5.77 6.74
C GLY A 67 16.84 6.90 7.55
N ARG A 68 16.68 8.11 6.99
CA ARG A 68 15.99 9.21 7.68
C ARG A 68 14.50 8.98 7.75
N ALA A 69 13.91 9.37 8.88
CA ALA A 69 12.47 9.51 9.00
C ALA A 69 11.95 10.60 8.05
N ALA A 70 10.90 10.28 7.31
CA ALA A 70 10.30 11.14 6.30
C ALA A 70 8.83 11.37 6.60
N ARG A 71 8.41 12.63 6.49
CA ARG A 71 7.01 13.06 6.43
C ARG A 71 6.75 13.63 5.05
N LEU A 72 5.87 12.98 4.30
CA LEU A 72 5.37 13.42 3.00
C LEU A 72 3.92 13.90 3.18
N GLY A 73 3.64 15.13 2.78
CA GLY A 73 2.30 15.71 2.83
C GLY A 73 1.71 15.92 1.43
N ILE A 74 0.42 15.65 1.29
CA ILE A 74 -0.38 15.92 0.08
C ILE A 74 -1.52 16.87 0.47
N LEU A 75 -1.48 18.11 -0.02
CA LEU A 75 -2.42 19.17 0.33
C LEU A 75 -3.74 19.07 -0.46
N SER A 76 -4.85 19.07 0.25
CA SER A 76 -6.20 19.10 -0.33
C SER A 76 -6.71 20.50 -0.58
N ALA A 77 -7.77 20.60 -1.39
CA ALA A 77 -8.39 21.87 -1.75
C ALA A 77 -8.98 22.62 -0.54
N ASP A 78 -9.37 21.91 0.52
CA ASP A 78 -9.87 22.45 1.79
C ASP A 78 -8.76 22.89 2.75
N GLY A 79 -7.49 22.76 2.36
CA GLY A 79 -6.33 23.07 3.19
C GLY A 79 -5.95 21.98 4.18
N ALA A 80 -6.66 20.85 4.22
CA ALA A 80 -6.23 19.67 4.96
C ALA A 80 -5.05 19.01 4.26
N GLU A 81 -4.15 18.38 5.02
CA GLU A 81 -2.99 17.70 4.47
C GLU A 81 -3.08 16.20 4.77
N ARG A 82 -3.06 15.38 3.74
CA ARG A 82 -2.89 13.93 3.90
C ARG A 82 -1.43 13.66 4.18
N VAL A 83 -1.14 13.16 5.38
CA VAL A 83 0.22 12.87 5.83
C VAL A 83 0.54 11.40 5.63
N ILE A 84 1.75 11.15 5.13
CA ILE A 84 2.38 9.84 5.02
C ILE A 84 3.73 9.92 5.74
N CYS A 85 3.96 9.00 6.67
CA CYS A 85 5.21 8.90 7.42
C CYS A 85 5.93 7.61 7.03
N GLY A 86 7.26 7.62 6.92
CA GLY A 86 8.06 6.44 6.57
C GLY A 86 9.56 6.66 6.74
N LEU A 87 10.37 5.77 6.15
CA LEU A 87 11.83 5.86 6.09
C LEU A 87 12.29 6.03 4.65
N VAL A 88 13.38 6.77 4.44
CA VAL A 88 14.07 6.82 3.14
C VAL A 88 14.87 5.53 2.93
N THR A 89 14.36 4.63 2.10
CA THR A 89 14.98 3.32 1.83
C THR A 89 15.92 3.32 0.62
N ALA A 90 15.75 4.28 -0.30
CA ALA A 90 16.65 4.50 -1.41
C ALA A 90 16.82 6.00 -1.71
N ALA A 91 18.01 6.38 -2.17
CA ALA A 91 18.35 7.73 -2.59
C ALA A 91 19.22 7.69 -3.85
N GLU A 92 18.89 8.50 -4.85
CA GLU A 92 19.50 8.50 -6.18
C GLU A 92 19.81 9.94 -6.63
N TYR A 93 20.94 10.13 -7.33
CA TYR A 93 21.24 11.38 -8.02
C TYR A 93 20.82 11.27 -9.48
N LEU A 94 19.88 12.11 -9.90
CA LEU A 94 19.23 12.04 -11.23
C LEU A 94 19.80 13.07 -12.22
N GLY A 95 20.95 13.66 -11.89
CA GLY A 95 21.63 14.67 -12.71
C GLY A 95 21.26 16.11 -12.31
N SER A 96 21.89 17.05 -13.02
CA SER A 96 21.65 18.49 -12.89
C SER A 96 21.46 19.11 -14.27
N ASP A 97 20.56 20.07 -14.37
CA ASP A 97 20.25 20.81 -15.61
C ASP A 97 20.94 22.18 -15.69
N GLY A 98 21.91 22.44 -14.80
CA GLY A 98 22.63 23.72 -14.72
C GLY A 98 21.91 24.79 -13.91
N GLY A 99 20.65 24.57 -13.51
CA GLY A 99 19.94 25.36 -12.50
C GLY A 99 19.88 24.63 -11.16
N PHE A 100 19.45 23.37 -11.17
CA PHE A 100 19.25 22.56 -9.97
C PHE A 100 19.79 21.14 -10.14
N ALA A 101 20.03 20.47 -9.02
CA ALA A 101 20.26 19.04 -8.95
C ALA A 101 18.94 18.33 -8.66
N ARG A 102 18.76 17.14 -9.25
CA ARG A 102 17.59 16.29 -9.05
C ARG A 102 17.98 15.08 -8.23
N TYR A 103 17.21 14.79 -7.18
CA TYR A 103 17.40 13.62 -6.34
C TYR A 103 16.14 12.78 -6.33
N GLY A 104 16.27 11.46 -6.46
CA GLY A 104 15.19 10.50 -6.27
C GLY A 104 15.24 9.92 -4.86
N LEU A 105 14.10 9.88 -4.17
CA LEU A 105 13.94 9.26 -2.87
C LEU A 105 12.86 8.19 -2.95
N THR A 106 13.09 7.03 -2.33
CA THR A 106 12.04 6.04 -2.06
C THR A 106 11.69 6.09 -0.58
N ILE A 107 10.42 6.32 -0.27
CA ILE A 107 9.87 6.35 1.09
C ILE A 107 8.93 5.16 1.28
N GLU A 108 9.23 4.34 2.27
CA GLU A 108 8.54 3.07 2.58
C GLU A 108 8.39 2.91 4.11
N PRO A 109 7.52 2.02 4.61
CA PRO A 109 7.48 1.72 6.03
C PRO A 109 8.79 1.02 6.45
N ALA A 110 9.19 1.18 7.70
CA ALA A 110 10.32 0.47 8.28
C ALA A 110 10.16 -1.06 8.17
N LEU A 111 8.90 -1.54 8.09
CA LEU A 111 8.57 -2.93 7.79
C LEU A 111 9.21 -3.43 6.47
N ALA A 112 9.49 -2.55 5.49
CA ALA A 112 10.18 -2.91 4.24
C ALA A 112 11.62 -3.37 4.47
N LEU A 113 12.30 -2.87 5.51
CA LEU A 113 13.68 -3.26 5.83
C LEU A 113 13.79 -4.73 6.23
N LEU A 114 12.69 -5.34 6.70
CA LEU A 114 12.65 -6.74 7.12
C LEU A 114 12.78 -7.71 5.94
N ALA A 115 12.62 -7.24 4.70
CA ALA A 115 12.95 -7.99 3.49
C ALA A 115 14.46 -8.29 3.38
N LEU A 116 15.31 -7.44 3.99
CA LEU A 116 16.77 -7.53 3.90
C LEU A 116 17.38 -8.51 4.91
N ARG A 117 16.60 -9.02 5.87
CA ARG A 117 17.04 -10.03 6.84
C ARG A 117 16.41 -11.37 6.51
N ARG A 118 17.24 -12.40 6.30
CA ARG A 118 16.82 -13.79 6.09
C ARG A 118 17.31 -14.66 7.24
N THR A 119 16.42 -15.42 7.86
CA THR A 119 16.77 -16.23 9.03
C THR A 119 16.07 -17.59 9.05
N SER A 120 16.38 -18.42 10.05
CA SER A 120 15.64 -19.64 10.37
C SER A 120 15.52 -19.81 11.87
N ARG A 121 14.29 -19.93 12.37
CA ARG A 121 13.99 -20.02 13.81
C ARG A 121 12.62 -20.61 14.07
N VAL A 122 12.44 -21.07 15.30
CA VAL A 122 11.22 -21.73 15.77
C VAL A 122 10.54 -20.86 16.81
N PHE A 123 9.22 -20.76 16.69
CA PHE A 123 8.31 -20.20 17.68
C PHE A 123 7.40 -21.34 18.19
N GLN A 124 7.12 -21.35 19.50
CA GLN A 124 6.31 -22.38 20.13
C GLN A 124 5.32 -21.73 21.09
N ASP A 125 4.10 -22.25 21.11
CA ASP A 125 3.02 -21.85 22.00
C ASP A 125 2.69 -20.35 21.95
N LEU A 126 2.79 -19.76 20.74
CA LEU A 126 2.47 -18.36 20.46
C LEU A 126 1.41 -18.26 19.36
N SER A 127 0.49 -17.31 19.50
CA SER A 127 -0.45 -16.98 18.43
C SER A 127 0.28 -16.21 17.31
N VAL A 128 -0.30 -16.13 16.12
CA VAL A 128 0.30 -15.36 15.02
C VAL A 128 0.52 -13.87 15.38
N PRO A 129 -0.45 -13.16 15.99
CA PRO A 129 -0.20 -11.80 16.50
C PRO A 129 0.98 -11.72 17.47
N ASP A 130 1.12 -12.68 18.40
CA ASP A 130 2.23 -12.70 19.37
C ASP A 130 3.58 -12.94 18.67
N ILE A 131 3.63 -13.84 17.67
CA ILE A 131 4.82 -14.07 16.86
C ILE A 131 5.21 -12.79 16.13
N VAL A 132 4.25 -12.12 15.46
CA VAL A 132 4.50 -10.86 14.75
C VAL A 132 5.03 -9.80 15.71
N GLN A 133 4.40 -9.65 16.88
CA GLN A 133 4.85 -8.72 17.91
C GLN A 133 6.29 -9.01 18.33
N GLN A 134 6.62 -10.27 18.65
CA GLN A 134 7.96 -10.66 19.07
C GLN A 134 9.01 -10.33 18.00
N VAL A 135 8.72 -10.62 16.72
CA VAL A 135 9.65 -10.28 15.62
C VAL A 135 9.88 -8.77 15.55
N LEU A 136 8.83 -7.96 15.67
CA LEU A 136 8.95 -6.50 15.59
C LEU A 136 9.68 -5.89 16.79
N GLU A 137 9.45 -6.41 17.99
CA GLU A 137 10.14 -5.98 19.22
C GLU A 137 11.65 -6.24 19.17
N GLU A 138 12.09 -7.36 18.59
CA GLU A 138 13.50 -7.63 18.37
C GLU A 138 14.17 -6.57 17.46
N HIS A 139 13.48 -6.16 16.39
CA HIS A 139 13.97 -5.07 15.53
C HIS A 139 13.95 -3.73 16.25
N GLN A 140 12.93 -3.44 17.07
CA GLN A 140 12.86 -2.23 17.89
C GLN A 140 13.94 -2.18 18.99
N ALA A 141 14.46 -3.31 19.44
CA ALA A 141 15.53 -3.34 20.44
C ALA A 141 16.90 -2.93 19.86
N ASP A 142 17.18 -3.35 18.63
CA ASP A 142 18.53 -3.26 18.05
C ASP A 142 18.65 -2.29 16.86
N ASN A 143 17.56 -1.71 16.37
CA ASN A 143 17.55 -0.81 15.21
C ASN A 143 16.95 0.58 15.55
N PRO A 144 17.80 1.59 15.85
CA PRO A 144 17.34 2.93 16.25
C PRO A 144 16.37 3.61 15.26
N ALA A 145 16.58 3.41 13.95
CA ALA A 145 15.70 3.98 12.93
C ALA A 145 14.32 3.33 12.94
N PHE A 146 14.26 2.03 13.25
CA PHE A 146 13.02 1.29 13.43
C PHE A 146 12.31 1.74 14.72
N THR A 147 13.04 1.80 15.84
CA THR A 147 12.52 2.19 17.15
C THR A 147 11.91 3.59 17.17
N SER A 148 12.53 4.57 16.49
CA SER A 148 12.08 5.96 16.52
C SER A 148 10.89 6.24 15.61
N THR A 149 10.65 5.43 14.58
CA THR A 149 9.66 5.72 13.53
C THR A 149 8.51 4.73 13.44
N PHE A 150 8.66 3.52 13.99
CA PHE A 150 7.72 2.42 13.77
C PHE A 150 7.03 1.96 15.06
N GLN A 151 5.71 1.81 14.97
CA GLN A 151 4.88 1.23 16.03
C GLN A 151 4.06 0.05 15.50
N PHE A 152 3.57 -0.76 16.43
CA PHE A 152 2.72 -1.92 16.13
C PHE A 152 1.44 -1.86 16.98
N SER A 153 0.30 -2.15 16.35
CA SER A 153 -1.02 -2.23 17.00
C SER A 153 -1.79 -3.42 16.44
N ALA A 154 -2.16 -4.36 17.30
CA ALA A 154 -3.05 -5.46 16.94
C ALA A 154 -4.49 -5.11 17.33
N GLU A 155 -5.29 -4.66 16.36
CA GLU A 155 -6.68 -4.21 16.54
C GLU A 155 -7.68 -5.28 16.02
N THR A 156 -7.40 -6.54 16.34
CA THR A 156 -8.23 -7.70 15.96
C THR A 156 -9.39 -7.93 16.91
N ARG A 157 -10.55 -8.34 16.40
CA ARG A 157 -11.73 -8.73 17.18
C ARG A 157 -11.76 -10.21 17.51
N LEU A 158 -11.16 -11.04 16.68
CA LEU A 158 -11.06 -12.47 16.92
C LEU A 158 -9.91 -12.78 17.87
N SER A 159 -9.98 -13.94 18.53
CA SER A 159 -8.87 -14.51 19.29
C SER A 159 -8.21 -15.60 18.45
N TYR A 160 -6.88 -15.52 18.31
CA TYR A 160 -6.10 -16.46 17.52
C TYR A 160 -5.46 -17.50 18.44
N ALA A 161 -5.64 -18.78 18.10
CA ALA A 161 -5.10 -19.85 18.92
C ALA A 161 -3.57 -19.91 18.82
N PRO A 162 -2.86 -20.21 19.93
CA PRO A 162 -1.43 -20.46 19.88
C PRO A 162 -1.10 -21.65 18.97
N ARG A 163 -0.03 -21.49 18.17
CA ARG A 163 0.54 -22.57 17.38
C ARG A 163 1.53 -23.33 18.25
N SER A 164 1.38 -24.65 18.34
CA SER A 164 2.33 -25.51 19.08
C SER A 164 3.74 -25.45 18.49
N TYR A 165 3.83 -25.27 17.17
CA TYR A 165 5.09 -25.14 16.45
C TYR A 165 4.90 -24.27 15.21
N CYS A 166 5.73 -23.24 15.07
CA CYS A 166 5.80 -22.40 13.89
C CYS A 166 7.27 -22.19 13.49
N LEU A 167 7.61 -22.50 12.25
CA LEU A 167 8.96 -22.40 11.73
C LEU A 167 9.03 -21.26 10.70
N GLN A 168 9.94 -20.32 10.95
CA GLN A 168 10.49 -19.46 9.91
C GLN A 168 11.68 -20.20 9.31
N TYR A 169 11.66 -20.54 8.01
CA TYR A 169 12.74 -21.31 7.40
C TYR A 169 13.26 -20.69 6.12
N ARG A 170 14.47 -20.14 6.20
CA ARG A 170 15.19 -19.52 5.08
C ARG A 170 14.29 -18.56 4.31
N GLU A 171 13.51 -17.75 5.00
CA GLU A 171 12.66 -16.69 4.45
C GLU A 171 12.99 -15.37 5.14
N SER A 172 12.58 -14.25 4.53
CA SER A 172 12.77 -12.96 5.18
C SER A 172 11.82 -12.78 6.36
N ASP A 173 12.11 -11.84 7.26
CA ASP A 173 11.15 -11.52 8.33
C ASP A 173 9.85 -10.94 7.75
N LEU A 174 9.93 -10.18 6.65
CA LEU A 174 8.75 -9.65 5.95
C LEU A 174 7.90 -10.78 5.34
N ASP A 175 8.52 -11.69 4.58
CA ASP A 175 7.80 -12.82 3.97
C ASP A 175 7.14 -13.69 5.03
N PHE A 176 7.83 -13.93 6.15
CA PHE A 176 7.31 -14.69 7.28
C PHE A 176 6.07 -14.03 7.89
N ILE A 177 6.15 -12.74 8.23
CA ILE A 177 5.04 -11.99 8.82
C ILE A 177 3.85 -11.98 7.86
N THR A 178 4.07 -11.59 6.60
CA THR A 178 2.99 -11.45 5.61
C THR A 178 2.32 -12.79 5.31
N ARG A 179 3.08 -13.87 5.20
CA ARG A 179 2.55 -15.23 5.02
C ARG A 179 1.69 -15.68 6.20
N LEU A 180 2.16 -15.49 7.44
CA LEU A 180 1.41 -15.90 8.63
C LEU A 180 0.11 -15.09 8.81
N LEU A 181 0.17 -13.77 8.59
CA LEU A 181 -1.01 -12.93 8.62
C LEU A 181 -2.02 -13.37 7.56
N ALA A 182 -1.55 -13.71 6.35
CA ALA A 182 -2.40 -14.21 5.29
C ALA A 182 -3.07 -15.55 5.63
N GLU A 183 -2.31 -16.50 6.19
CA GLU A 183 -2.84 -17.79 6.64
C GLU A 183 -3.97 -17.64 7.67
N GLU A 184 -3.85 -16.70 8.60
CA GLU A 184 -4.89 -16.44 9.61
C GLU A 184 -6.02 -15.50 9.15
N GLY A 185 -5.93 -14.99 7.91
CA GLY A 185 -6.89 -14.02 7.38
C GLY A 185 -6.81 -12.63 8.03
N ILE A 186 -5.70 -12.33 8.70
CA ILE A 186 -5.45 -11.03 9.33
C ILE A 186 -4.94 -10.06 8.27
N SER A 187 -5.69 -8.99 8.04
CA SER A 187 -5.26 -7.90 7.17
C SER A 187 -4.44 -6.87 7.95
N TYR A 188 -3.67 -6.06 7.24
CA TYR A 188 -2.98 -4.92 7.85
C TYR A 188 -3.04 -3.65 7.03
N THR A 189 -2.92 -2.52 7.71
CA THR A 189 -2.81 -1.17 7.13
C THR A 189 -1.79 -0.34 7.92
N PHE A 190 -1.56 0.90 7.50
CA PHE A 190 -0.68 1.84 8.19
C PHE A 190 -1.45 3.07 8.67
N ARG A 191 -1.19 3.47 9.91
CA ARG A 191 -1.65 4.73 10.50
C ARG A 191 -0.45 5.64 10.70
N PHE A 192 -0.61 6.93 10.43
CA PHE A 192 0.47 7.92 10.50
C PHE A 192 0.20 8.94 11.60
N ASP A 193 1.26 9.32 12.31
CA ASP A 193 1.26 10.38 13.31
C ASP A 193 2.49 11.27 13.09
N ASP A 194 2.27 12.57 12.96
CA ASP A 194 3.29 13.58 12.74
C ASP A 194 3.26 14.69 13.80
N SER A 195 2.54 14.48 14.91
CA SER A 195 2.42 15.44 16.01
C SER A 195 3.72 15.65 16.79
N GLY A 196 4.62 14.66 16.75
CA GLY A 196 5.95 14.69 17.34
C GLY A 196 7.04 15.22 16.40
N GLU A 197 8.28 15.30 16.93
CA GLU A 197 9.45 15.68 16.15
C GLU A 197 9.76 14.65 15.06
N THR A 198 9.78 13.36 15.42
CA THR A 198 9.97 12.25 14.48
C THR A 198 8.61 11.77 13.97
N PRO A 199 8.39 11.69 12.64
CA PRO A 199 7.16 11.15 12.07
C PRO A 199 7.07 9.64 12.31
N ILE A 200 5.91 9.19 12.81
CA ILE A 200 5.64 7.80 13.18
C ILE A 200 4.67 7.16 12.20
N HIS A 201 4.94 5.90 11.85
CA HIS A 201 4.03 5.03 11.12
C HIS A 201 3.78 3.74 11.90
N THR A 202 2.51 3.45 12.15
CA THR A 202 2.05 2.30 12.92
C THR A 202 1.52 1.23 11.99
N LEU A 203 2.07 0.01 12.05
CA LEU A 203 1.43 -1.17 11.47
C LEU A 203 0.21 -1.53 12.30
N VAL A 204 -0.97 -1.54 11.67
CA VAL A 204 -2.23 -1.88 12.33
C VAL A 204 -2.77 -3.18 11.75
N LEU A 205 -2.84 -4.24 12.57
CA LEU A 205 -3.52 -5.48 12.20
C LEU A 205 -5.01 -5.37 12.47
N PHE A 206 -5.84 -5.90 11.58
CA PHE A 206 -7.29 -5.93 11.73
C PHE A 206 -7.89 -7.16 11.04
N ASP A 207 -9.07 -7.57 11.51
CA ASP A 207 -9.86 -8.68 10.96
C ASP A 207 -11.35 -8.34 10.78
N ASP A 208 -11.73 -7.09 11.07
CA ASP A 208 -13.09 -6.58 10.89
C ASP A 208 -13.09 -5.36 9.98
N VAL A 209 -13.75 -5.47 8.82
CA VAL A 209 -13.84 -4.39 7.83
C VAL A 209 -14.59 -3.15 8.33
N TRP A 210 -15.43 -3.31 9.36
CA TRP A 210 -16.16 -2.19 9.94
C TRP A 210 -15.31 -1.34 10.89
N SER A 211 -14.14 -1.82 11.32
CA SER A 211 -13.18 -1.02 12.11
C SER A 211 -12.40 -0.02 11.25
N LEU A 212 -12.38 -0.20 9.92
CA LEU A 212 -11.65 0.69 9.02
C LEU A 212 -12.22 2.12 9.07
N PRO A 213 -11.35 3.14 9.14
CA PRO A 213 -11.79 4.52 9.26
C PRO A 213 -12.36 5.05 7.94
N ALA A 214 -13.22 6.06 8.04
CA ALA A 214 -13.63 6.83 6.88
C ALA A 214 -12.41 7.63 6.36
N CYS A 215 -12.33 7.80 5.04
CA CYS A 215 -11.48 8.83 4.46
C CYS A 215 -11.91 10.21 4.97
N SER A 216 -10.98 11.16 5.13
CA SER A 216 -11.27 12.54 5.54
C SER A 216 -12.35 13.17 4.65
N GLN A 217 -12.29 12.89 3.34
CA GLN A 217 -13.37 13.19 2.40
C GLN A 217 -14.30 11.98 2.26
N ALA A 218 -15.11 11.72 3.28
CA ALA A 218 -15.96 10.52 3.32
C ALA A 218 -17.06 10.49 2.25
N ALA A 219 -17.50 11.64 1.73
CA ALA A 219 -18.46 11.72 0.63
C ALA A 219 -17.76 12.22 -0.64
N VAL A 220 -17.71 11.37 -1.66
CA VAL A 220 -16.99 11.63 -2.91
C VAL A 220 -17.99 11.61 -4.05
N ARG A 221 -18.07 12.72 -4.79
CA ARG A 221 -18.97 12.85 -5.93
C ARG A 221 -18.37 12.23 -7.18
N PHE A 222 -19.21 11.62 -8.00
CA PHE A 222 -18.87 11.25 -9.36
C PHE A 222 -19.14 12.42 -10.31
N HIS A 223 -18.09 13.15 -10.70
CA HIS A 223 -18.20 14.32 -11.57
C HIS A 223 -16.95 14.54 -12.41
N ARG A 224 -17.02 15.46 -13.38
CA ARG A 224 -15.85 15.88 -14.17
C ARG A 224 -14.89 16.67 -13.30
N ASN A 225 -13.60 16.38 -13.40
CA ASN A 225 -12.57 17.09 -12.66
C ASN A 225 -12.25 18.42 -13.39
N ASP A 226 -12.89 19.51 -12.96
CA ASP A 226 -12.63 20.87 -13.45
C ASP A 226 -11.93 21.69 -12.36
N ALA A 227 -10.96 22.53 -12.74
CA ALA A 227 -10.14 23.31 -11.79
C ALA A 227 -10.94 24.36 -10.97
N THR A 228 -12.20 24.59 -11.32
CA THR A 228 -13.13 25.48 -10.62
C THR A 228 -13.98 24.77 -9.55
N GLU A 229 -13.90 23.44 -9.48
CA GLU A 229 -14.67 22.66 -8.50
C GLU A 229 -14.07 22.80 -7.10
N GLN A 230 -14.95 22.88 -6.08
CA GLN A 230 -14.53 23.12 -4.70
C GLN A 230 -14.06 21.86 -3.96
N ALA A 231 -14.34 20.67 -4.50
CA ALA A 231 -13.98 19.40 -3.89
C ALA A 231 -13.44 18.43 -4.94
N ASP A 232 -12.53 17.55 -4.51
CA ASP A 232 -11.99 16.50 -5.36
C ASP A 232 -13.07 15.44 -5.66
N GLY A 233 -13.00 14.80 -6.83
CA GLY A 233 -14.01 13.84 -7.27
C GLY A 233 -13.46 12.63 -8.01
N VAL A 234 -14.35 11.66 -8.24
CA VAL A 234 -14.10 10.48 -9.09
C VAL A 234 -14.63 10.78 -10.49
N THR A 235 -13.78 10.59 -11.49
CA THR A 235 -14.08 10.88 -12.91
C THR A 235 -14.37 9.62 -13.71
N ALA A 236 -13.85 8.48 -13.28
CA ALA A 236 -14.16 7.17 -13.87
C ALA A 236 -14.48 6.17 -12.77
N TRP A 237 -15.50 5.35 -13.00
CA TRP A 237 -15.93 4.31 -12.09
C TRP A 237 -16.40 3.10 -12.91
N GLN A 238 -15.87 1.93 -12.61
CA GLN A 238 -16.16 0.71 -13.35
C GLN A 238 -16.41 -0.43 -12.37
N SER A 239 -17.48 -1.18 -12.61
CA SER A 239 -17.71 -2.46 -11.94
C SER A 239 -16.98 -3.55 -12.68
N VAL A 240 -16.16 -4.32 -11.98
CA VAL A 240 -15.36 -5.41 -12.54
C VAL A 240 -15.84 -6.73 -11.96
N ARG A 241 -16.13 -7.70 -12.83
CA ARG A 241 -16.43 -9.07 -12.47
C ARG A 241 -15.48 -10.01 -13.18
N ARG A 242 -14.94 -10.98 -12.45
CA ARG A 242 -14.05 -12.04 -12.97
C ARG A 242 -14.51 -13.38 -12.42
N LEU A 243 -14.32 -14.43 -13.21
CA LEU A 243 -14.42 -15.80 -12.71
C LEU A 243 -13.16 -16.09 -11.88
N GLN A 244 -13.35 -16.78 -10.76
CA GLN A 244 -12.30 -17.26 -9.84
C GLN A 244 -12.61 -18.71 -9.49
N SER A 245 -11.76 -19.40 -8.71
CA SER A 245 -12.04 -20.77 -8.27
C SER A 245 -13.42 -20.87 -7.61
N GLY A 246 -14.24 -21.82 -8.06
CA GLY A 246 -15.60 -22.01 -7.57
C GLY A 246 -15.67 -22.69 -6.19
N ARG A 247 -14.55 -23.29 -5.76
CA ARG A 247 -14.38 -23.94 -4.47
C ARG A 247 -12.90 -23.99 -4.08
N THR A 248 -12.64 -23.91 -2.78
CA THR A 248 -11.33 -24.16 -2.17
C THR A 248 -11.40 -25.40 -1.29
N SER A 249 -10.36 -26.24 -1.33
CA SER A 249 -10.32 -27.51 -0.61
C SER A 249 -8.97 -27.78 -0.01
N LEU A 250 -8.98 -28.06 1.29
CA LEU A 250 -7.80 -28.36 2.07
C LEU A 250 -7.86 -29.78 2.60
N ALA A 251 -6.70 -30.42 2.64
CA ALA A 251 -6.51 -31.71 3.29
C ALA A 251 -5.28 -31.66 4.17
N SER A 252 -5.38 -32.19 5.39
CA SER A 252 -4.26 -32.29 6.33
C SER A 252 -4.29 -33.66 6.98
N PHE A 253 -3.13 -34.32 7.08
CA PHE A 253 -3.00 -35.59 7.78
C PHE A 253 -2.69 -35.34 9.26
N ASP A 254 -3.45 -35.99 10.13
CA ASP A 254 -3.18 -36.05 11.56
C ASP A 254 -2.66 -37.44 11.93
N TYR A 255 -1.41 -37.47 12.38
CA TYR A 255 -0.71 -38.70 12.73
C TYR A 255 -1.13 -39.26 14.10
N GLN A 256 -1.79 -38.49 14.96
CA GLN A 256 -2.27 -38.97 16.26
C GLN A 256 -3.46 -39.93 16.12
N PRO A 257 -4.58 -39.55 15.45
CA PRO A 257 -5.67 -40.45 15.12
C PRO A 257 -5.40 -41.27 13.85
N VAL A 258 -4.32 -41.00 13.11
CA VAL A 258 -3.97 -41.65 11.83
C VAL A 258 -5.10 -41.45 10.80
N SER A 259 -5.53 -40.21 10.62
CA SER A 259 -6.63 -39.85 9.73
C SER A 259 -6.31 -38.61 8.89
N THR A 260 -6.98 -38.48 7.75
CA THR A 260 -6.93 -37.25 6.94
C THR A 260 -8.17 -36.43 7.23
N VAL A 261 -7.99 -35.20 7.69
CA VAL A 261 -9.05 -34.21 7.82
C VAL A 261 -9.12 -33.45 6.50
N GLN A 262 -10.33 -33.31 5.97
CA GLN A 262 -10.60 -32.54 4.76
C GLN A 262 -11.66 -31.50 5.04
N ALA A 263 -11.47 -30.31 4.50
CA ALA A 263 -12.45 -29.25 4.54
C ALA A 263 -12.48 -28.53 3.19
N GLY A 264 -13.60 -27.90 2.86
CA GLY A 264 -13.63 -27.04 1.69
C GLY A 264 -14.83 -26.12 1.69
N GLU A 265 -14.66 -24.98 1.02
CA GLU A 265 -15.60 -23.89 0.97
C GLU A 265 -15.94 -23.57 -0.49
N ALA A 266 -17.22 -23.41 -0.81
CA ALA A 266 -17.65 -22.97 -2.14
C ALA A 266 -17.71 -21.44 -2.21
N HIS A 267 -17.52 -20.87 -3.40
CA HIS A 267 -17.69 -19.44 -3.64
C HIS A 267 -19.09 -18.94 -3.23
N LEU A 268 -19.18 -17.73 -2.67
CA LEU A 268 -20.44 -17.10 -2.25
C LEU A 268 -20.99 -16.11 -3.29
N GLN A 269 -20.17 -15.70 -4.26
CA GLN A 269 -20.54 -14.72 -5.27
C GLN A 269 -21.45 -15.30 -6.35
N ASN A 270 -22.58 -14.65 -6.64
CA ASN A 270 -23.41 -15.05 -7.78
C ASN A 270 -22.84 -14.47 -9.09
N HIS A 271 -22.44 -15.35 -10.01
CA HIS A 271 -21.91 -15.02 -11.35
C HIS A 271 -22.94 -15.18 -12.47
N GLY A 272 -24.21 -15.41 -12.12
CA GLY A 272 -25.27 -15.74 -13.07
C GLY A 272 -25.19 -17.19 -13.54
N GLU A 273 -26.19 -17.64 -14.29
CA GLU A 273 -26.33 -19.05 -14.68
C GLU A 273 -25.09 -19.60 -15.42
N GLN A 274 -24.65 -18.92 -16.47
CA GLN A 274 -23.49 -19.35 -17.26
C GLN A 274 -22.17 -19.25 -16.49
N GLY A 275 -22.01 -18.23 -15.65
CA GLY A 275 -20.84 -18.07 -14.80
C GLY A 275 -20.75 -19.19 -13.77
N ASN A 276 -21.84 -19.43 -13.03
CA ASN A 276 -21.90 -20.50 -12.03
C ASN A 276 -21.69 -21.89 -12.67
N ALA A 277 -22.22 -22.11 -13.87
CA ALA A 277 -21.97 -23.35 -14.63
C ALA A 277 -20.50 -23.49 -15.03
N ALA A 278 -19.83 -22.41 -15.44
CA ALA A 278 -18.40 -22.43 -15.79
C ALA A 278 -17.50 -22.69 -14.57
N LEU A 279 -17.93 -22.32 -13.37
CA LEU A 279 -17.19 -22.53 -12.13
C LEU A 279 -17.40 -23.91 -11.48
N ALA A 280 -18.43 -24.65 -11.90
CA ALA A 280 -18.92 -25.83 -11.20
C ALA A 280 -17.86 -26.94 -10.99
N THR A 281 -16.82 -26.99 -11.83
CA THR A 281 -15.72 -27.97 -11.75
C THR A 281 -14.37 -27.35 -11.42
N LEU A 282 -14.31 -26.04 -11.13
CA LEU A 282 -13.06 -25.34 -10.86
C LEU A 282 -12.81 -25.29 -9.35
N GLU A 283 -11.79 -26.03 -8.91
CA GLU A 283 -11.42 -26.21 -7.51
C GLU A 283 -9.95 -25.84 -7.30
N ASP A 284 -9.70 -25.02 -6.27
CA ASP A 284 -8.37 -24.79 -5.72
C ASP A 284 -8.13 -25.82 -4.60
N TYR A 285 -7.39 -26.89 -4.91
CA TYR A 285 -7.07 -27.94 -3.96
C TYR A 285 -5.63 -27.81 -3.48
N ASP A 286 -5.44 -27.63 -2.17
CA ASP A 286 -4.12 -27.49 -1.57
C ASP A 286 -3.92 -28.41 -0.36
N PRO A 287 -3.10 -29.48 -0.48
CA PRO A 287 -2.77 -30.34 0.64
C PRO A 287 -1.79 -29.63 1.59
N GLN A 288 -2.20 -29.52 2.86
CA GLN A 288 -1.44 -28.85 3.89
C GLN A 288 -0.43 -29.78 4.58
N THR A 289 0.46 -29.15 5.36
CA THR A 289 1.38 -29.88 6.24
C THR A 289 0.64 -30.72 7.27
N LEU A 290 1.37 -31.64 7.91
CA LEU A 290 0.83 -32.43 9.01
C LEU A 290 0.28 -31.51 10.10
N TYR A 291 -0.89 -31.85 10.65
CA TYR A 291 -1.48 -31.12 11.77
C TYR A 291 -1.64 -29.60 11.50
N PHE A 292 -2.07 -29.21 10.29
CA PHE A 292 -2.17 -27.80 9.91
C PHE A 292 -3.28 -27.03 10.66
N GLY A 293 -4.45 -27.66 10.81
CA GLY A 293 -5.53 -27.18 11.67
C GLY A 293 -5.54 -27.96 12.98
N ARG A 294 -5.92 -27.30 14.09
CA ARG A 294 -6.05 -27.97 15.40
C ARG A 294 -7.15 -29.04 15.40
N ASP A 295 -8.19 -28.81 14.61
CA ASP A 295 -9.34 -29.68 14.42
C ASP A 295 -9.99 -29.41 13.04
N ALA A 296 -11.11 -30.09 12.76
CA ALA A 296 -11.83 -29.94 11.51
C ALA A 296 -12.45 -28.54 11.32
N ASP A 297 -12.83 -27.87 12.41
CA ASP A 297 -13.43 -26.53 12.35
C ASP A 297 -12.36 -25.49 12.00
N ASP A 298 -11.16 -25.63 12.54
CA ASP A 298 -10.02 -24.79 12.21
C ASP A 298 -9.58 -24.97 10.73
N LEU A 299 -9.57 -26.22 10.23
CA LEU A 299 -9.29 -26.47 8.81
C LEU A 299 -10.38 -25.90 7.89
N ALA A 300 -11.65 -25.97 8.31
CA ALA A 300 -12.77 -25.35 7.58
C ALA A 300 -12.66 -23.83 7.55
N ARG A 301 -12.26 -23.20 8.67
CA ARG A 301 -11.97 -21.76 8.72
C ARG A 301 -10.89 -21.38 7.70
N TYR A 302 -9.79 -22.12 7.62
CA TYR A 302 -8.74 -21.83 6.62
C TYR A 302 -9.23 -21.98 5.18
N ALA A 303 -10.06 -22.99 4.89
CA ALA A 303 -10.65 -23.15 3.56
C ALA A 303 -11.58 -21.97 3.23
N GLN A 304 -12.34 -21.51 4.22
CA GLN A 304 -13.22 -20.34 4.09
C GLN A 304 -12.43 -19.06 3.81
N LEU A 305 -11.36 -18.79 4.55
CA LEU A 305 -10.53 -17.60 4.36
C LEU A 305 -9.92 -17.55 2.95
N ARG A 306 -9.42 -18.67 2.44
CA ARG A 306 -8.86 -18.76 1.09
C ARG A 306 -9.93 -18.54 0.02
N GLN A 307 -11.12 -19.12 0.19
CA GLN A 307 -12.23 -18.86 -0.74
C GLN A 307 -12.70 -17.40 -0.68
N GLN A 308 -12.72 -16.77 0.50
CA GLN A 308 -13.03 -15.35 0.64
C GLN A 308 -12.00 -14.46 -0.08
N ALA A 309 -10.71 -14.83 -0.07
CA ALA A 309 -9.69 -14.12 -0.82
C ALA A 309 -9.91 -14.24 -2.35
N HIS A 310 -10.30 -15.41 -2.85
CA HIS A 310 -10.73 -15.58 -4.26
C HIS A 310 -11.95 -14.70 -4.57
N ASP A 311 -12.99 -14.78 -3.75
CA ASP A 311 -14.24 -14.03 -3.91
C ASP A 311 -14.03 -12.50 -3.90
N LEU A 312 -13.05 -12.00 -3.12
CA LEU A 312 -12.67 -10.59 -3.05
C LEU A 312 -12.24 -10.03 -4.42
N THR A 313 -11.54 -10.85 -5.23
CA THR A 313 -11.07 -10.45 -6.57
C THR A 313 -12.14 -10.66 -7.66
N ALA A 314 -13.15 -11.46 -7.36
CA ALA A 314 -14.20 -11.86 -8.29
C ALA A 314 -15.20 -10.73 -8.59
N LYS A 315 -15.44 -9.83 -7.63
CA LYS A 315 -16.30 -8.64 -7.77
C LYS A 315 -15.69 -7.43 -7.08
N ALA A 316 -15.10 -6.54 -7.87
CA ALA A 316 -14.49 -5.30 -7.39
C ALA A 316 -14.94 -4.10 -8.22
N PHE A 317 -14.52 -2.92 -7.81
CA PHE A 317 -14.71 -1.66 -8.51
C PHE A 317 -13.35 -1.04 -8.79
N THR A 318 -13.20 -0.37 -9.94
CA THR A 318 -12.02 0.42 -10.25
C THR A 318 -12.43 1.86 -10.48
N GLY A 319 -11.69 2.78 -9.86
CA GLY A 319 -11.93 4.21 -9.96
C GLY A 319 -10.70 4.97 -10.44
N VAL A 320 -10.95 6.10 -11.13
CA VAL A 320 -9.95 7.14 -11.40
C VAL A 320 -10.52 8.46 -10.89
N GLY A 321 -9.70 9.27 -10.24
CA GLY A 321 -10.12 10.56 -9.73
C GLY A 321 -8.94 11.45 -9.35
N ALA A 322 -9.26 12.51 -8.63
CA ALA A 322 -8.28 13.43 -8.07
C ALA A 322 -8.43 13.55 -6.54
N VAL A 323 -8.94 12.52 -5.87
CA VAL A 323 -9.28 12.54 -4.44
C VAL A 323 -8.02 12.42 -3.59
N ARG A 324 -7.45 13.56 -3.19
CA ARG A 324 -6.15 13.62 -2.52
C ARG A 324 -6.14 13.00 -1.13
N GLN A 325 -7.29 13.02 -0.45
CA GLN A 325 -7.47 12.44 0.88
C GLN A 325 -7.65 10.92 0.87
N LEU A 326 -7.81 10.30 -0.30
CA LEU A 326 -8.07 8.87 -0.38
C LEU A 326 -6.85 8.07 0.09
N GLY A 327 -7.05 7.12 0.99
CA GLY A 327 -6.03 6.18 1.48
C GLY A 327 -6.46 4.73 1.30
N ALA A 328 -5.52 3.83 1.02
CA ALA A 328 -5.80 2.40 1.11
C ALA A 328 -6.17 2.00 2.55
N GLY A 329 -7.15 1.13 2.73
CA GLY A 329 -7.67 0.77 4.05
C GLY A 329 -8.61 1.81 4.66
N GLN A 330 -9.08 2.78 3.89
CA GLN A 330 -10.15 3.68 4.28
C GLN A 330 -11.40 3.43 3.43
N TRP A 331 -12.56 3.85 3.92
CA TRP A 331 -13.80 3.81 3.15
C TRP A 331 -14.31 5.21 2.79
N PHE A 332 -15.05 5.28 1.69
CA PHE A 332 -15.77 6.48 1.24
C PHE A 332 -17.13 6.10 0.68
N ARG A 333 -18.06 7.05 0.65
CA ARG A 333 -19.36 6.94 -0.01
C ARG A 333 -19.30 7.59 -1.39
N LEU A 334 -19.68 6.84 -2.42
CA LEU A 334 -19.78 7.37 -3.79
C LEU A 334 -21.17 7.98 -4.03
N ASP A 335 -21.21 9.29 -4.22
CA ASP A 335 -22.41 10.05 -4.50
C ASP A 335 -22.53 10.39 -6.00
N GLU A 336 -23.77 10.56 -6.47
CA GLU A 336 -24.11 11.02 -7.84
C GLU A 336 -23.66 10.12 -9.00
N HIS A 337 -23.26 8.88 -8.74
CA HIS A 337 -22.98 7.91 -9.80
C HIS A 337 -24.29 7.27 -10.33
N PRO A 338 -24.60 7.32 -11.66
CA PRO A 338 -25.86 6.83 -12.22
C PRO A 338 -26.19 5.37 -11.90
N ALA A 339 -25.19 4.48 -11.93
CA ALA A 339 -25.38 3.06 -11.62
C ALA A 339 -25.73 2.78 -10.14
N HIS A 340 -25.56 3.76 -9.26
CA HIS A 340 -25.82 3.65 -7.82
C HIS A 340 -26.96 4.58 -7.37
N ALA A 341 -27.68 5.23 -8.28
CA ALA A 341 -28.72 6.20 -7.93
C ALA A 341 -29.89 5.57 -7.13
N GLY A 342 -30.15 4.27 -7.32
CA GLY A 342 -31.16 3.51 -6.57
C GLY A 342 -30.63 2.80 -5.31
N ASP A 343 -29.32 2.84 -5.06
CA ASP A 343 -28.70 2.19 -3.89
C ASP A 343 -28.93 3.07 -2.64
N LEU A 344 -29.20 2.42 -1.50
CA LEU A 344 -29.20 3.10 -0.19
C LEU A 344 -27.80 3.66 0.13
N ALA A 345 -27.71 4.60 1.09
CA ALA A 345 -26.45 5.24 1.45
C ALA A 345 -25.34 4.24 1.80
N ASP A 346 -25.62 3.28 2.69
CA ASP A 346 -24.65 2.28 3.14
C ASP A 346 -24.21 1.33 2.01
N ALA A 347 -25.09 1.09 1.04
CA ALA A 347 -24.74 0.29 -0.14
C ALA A 347 -23.74 1.05 -1.04
N ARG A 348 -23.66 2.38 -0.95
CA ARG A 348 -22.72 3.22 -1.70
C ARG A 348 -21.40 3.44 -0.97
N GLU A 349 -21.16 2.74 0.13
CA GLU A 349 -19.89 2.77 0.85
C GLU A 349 -18.91 1.73 0.29
N PHE A 350 -17.70 2.17 -0.01
CA PHE A 350 -16.65 1.36 -0.61
C PHE A 350 -15.34 1.49 0.17
N ILE A 351 -14.68 0.37 0.44
CA ILE A 351 -13.33 0.30 1.00
C ILE A 351 -12.32 0.33 -0.15
N VAL A 352 -11.31 1.19 -0.03
CA VAL A 352 -10.18 1.23 -0.97
C VAL A 352 -9.22 0.10 -0.62
N LEU A 353 -9.13 -0.88 -1.52
CA LEU A 353 -8.21 -2.01 -1.37
C LEU A 353 -6.77 -1.65 -1.75
N SER A 354 -6.62 -0.87 -2.82
CA SER A 354 -5.31 -0.42 -3.31
C SER A 354 -5.45 0.83 -4.16
N GLN A 355 -4.37 1.60 -4.27
CA GLN A 355 -4.30 2.73 -5.18
C GLN A 355 -2.89 2.98 -5.67
N THR A 356 -2.81 3.54 -6.88
CA THR A 356 -1.63 4.22 -7.41
C THR A 356 -1.95 5.70 -7.53
N LEU A 357 -1.06 6.57 -7.08
CA LEU A 357 -1.22 8.01 -7.16
C LEU A 357 -0.03 8.67 -7.84
N THR A 358 -0.31 9.75 -8.57
CA THR A 358 0.69 10.64 -9.12
C THR A 358 0.38 12.05 -8.67
N ALA A 359 1.40 12.79 -8.29
CA ALA A 359 1.25 14.17 -7.87
C ALA A 359 2.45 15.00 -8.32
N ARG A 360 2.22 16.28 -8.58
CA ARG A 360 3.27 17.22 -8.95
C ARG A 360 3.05 18.61 -8.37
N ASN A 361 4.13 19.21 -7.89
CA ASN A 361 4.15 20.64 -7.61
C ASN A 361 4.40 21.41 -8.91
N ASN A 362 3.70 22.53 -9.08
CA ASN A 362 4.03 23.50 -10.12
C ASN A 362 5.37 24.15 -9.79
N LEU A 363 6.26 24.19 -10.78
CA LEU A 363 7.46 25.01 -10.72
C LEU A 363 7.09 26.41 -11.21
N PRO A 364 7.57 27.50 -10.57
CA PRO A 364 7.40 28.84 -11.12
C PRO A 364 8.05 28.96 -12.51
N ASP A 365 7.50 29.86 -13.34
CA ASP A 365 7.86 30.02 -14.76
C ASP A 365 9.34 30.34 -15.01
N GLU A 366 10.04 30.89 -14.01
CA GLU A 366 11.48 31.16 -14.07
C GLU A 366 12.31 29.87 -14.04
N LEU A 367 11.90 28.88 -13.25
CA LEU A 367 12.52 27.55 -13.19
C LEU A 367 12.22 26.75 -14.47
N ASN A 368 11.00 26.86 -15.01
CA ASN A 368 10.66 26.23 -16.28
C ASN A 368 11.53 26.75 -17.44
N ARG A 369 11.90 28.04 -17.42
CA ARG A 369 12.78 28.66 -18.43
C ARG A 369 14.26 28.25 -18.31
N GLN A 370 14.72 27.86 -17.13
CA GLN A 370 16.11 27.41 -16.93
C GLN A 370 16.34 25.96 -17.36
N ARG A 371 15.27 25.17 -17.56
CA ARG A 371 15.37 23.80 -18.08
C ARG A 371 15.76 23.81 -19.56
N SER A 372 16.95 23.29 -19.86
CA SER A 372 17.41 23.05 -21.23
C SER A 372 16.79 21.77 -21.82
N ALA A 373 15.45 21.74 -21.93
CA ALA A 373 14.61 20.92 -22.83
C ALA A 373 13.22 20.70 -22.20
N PRO A 374 12.12 20.99 -22.91
CA PRO A 374 10.81 20.47 -22.54
C PRO A 374 10.80 18.95 -22.78
N SER A 375 10.53 18.17 -21.73
CA SER A 375 10.11 16.78 -21.92
C SER A 375 8.68 16.82 -22.49
N PRO A 376 8.41 16.27 -23.69
CA PRO A 376 7.15 16.49 -24.41
C PRO A 376 5.90 15.88 -23.75
N SER A 377 6.03 15.22 -22.60
CA SER A 377 4.92 14.58 -21.87
C SER A 377 4.44 15.35 -20.63
N THR A 378 5.14 16.39 -20.18
CA THR A 378 4.84 17.00 -18.87
C THR A 378 3.71 18.02 -18.92
N GLU A 379 3.39 18.64 -20.06
CA GLU A 379 2.40 19.74 -20.09
C GLU A 379 0.93 19.28 -19.97
N SER A 380 0.62 17.98 -20.15
CA SER A 380 -0.77 17.47 -20.17
C SER A 380 -1.19 16.65 -18.94
N SER A 381 -0.29 16.30 -18.02
CA SER A 381 -0.66 15.46 -16.86
C SER A 381 -1.37 16.27 -15.76
N PRO A 382 -2.36 15.70 -15.06
CA PRO A 382 -3.03 16.40 -13.96
C PRO A 382 -2.05 16.68 -12.80
N LEU A 383 -2.36 17.69 -11.97
CA LEU A 383 -1.56 18.00 -10.76
C LEU A 383 -1.58 16.85 -9.76
N PHE A 384 -2.72 16.17 -9.65
CA PHE A 384 -2.92 14.98 -8.87
C PHE A 384 -3.87 14.05 -9.62
N GLU A 385 -3.54 12.77 -9.69
CA GLU A 385 -4.46 11.72 -10.14
C GLU A 385 -4.23 10.49 -9.27
N ASN A 386 -5.31 9.84 -8.85
CA ASN A 386 -5.25 8.53 -8.24
C ASN A 386 -6.13 7.53 -9.00
N ARG A 387 -5.64 6.30 -9.11
CA ARG A 387 -6.34 5.14 -9.65
C ARG A 387 -6.42 4.12 -8.54
N PHE A 388 -7.59 3.59 -8.29
CA PHE A 388 -7.81 2.75 -7.12
C PHE A 388 -8.76 1.59 -7.40
N THR A 389 -8.60 0.54 -6.60
CA THR A 389 -9.52 -0.60 -6.57
C THR A 389 -10.30 -0.56 -5.26
N ALA A 390 -11.58 -0.85 -5.31
CA ALA A 390 -12.45 -0.82 -4.14
C ALA A 390 -13.45 -1.98 -4.13
N VAL A 391 -13.97 -2.28 -2.95
CA VAL A 391 -15.09 -3.23 -2.74
C VAL A 391 -16.13 -2.58 -1.84
N ARG A 392 -17.37 -3.09 -1.85
CA ARG A 392 -18.40 -2.57 -0.94
C ARG A 392 -17.97 -2.83 0.51
N ARG A 393 -18.26 -1.90 1.42
CA ARG A 393 -17.75 -1.92 2.80
C ARG A 393 -18.07 -3.19 3.59
N GLY A 394 -19.22 -3.82 3.32
CA GLY A 394 -19.62 -5.06 3.99
C GLY A 394 -18.98 -6.35 3.43
N VAL A 395 -18.11 -6.26 2.42
CA VAL A 395 -17.38 -7.41 1.88
C VAL A 395 -16.15 -7.66 2.76
N ALA A 396 -16.00 -8.89 3.25
CA ALA A 396 -14.81 -9.28 4.02
C ALA A 396 -13.53 -9.06 3.19
N VAL A 397 -12.52 -8.43 3.79
CA VAL A 397 -11.23 -8.19 3.15
C VAL A 397 -10.22 -9.14 3.77
N VAL A 398 -9.99 -10.25 3.06
CA VAL A 398 -9.05 -11.29 3.46
C VAL A 398 -7.82 -11.25 2.53
N PRO A 399 -6.60 -11.19 3.07
CA PRO A 399 -5.39 -11.30 2.27
C PRO A 399 -5.31 -12.67 1.57
N GLY A 400 -4.83 -12.70 0.33
CA GLY A 400 -4.58 -13.96 -0.36
C GLY A 400 -3.41 -14.71 0.24
N VAL A 401 -3.62 -15.99 0.59
CA VAL A 401 -2.53 -16.90 0.96
C VAL A 401 -1.74 -17.20 -0.31
N SER A 402 -0.58 -16.56 -0.44
CA SER A 402 0.22 -16.70 -1.66
C SER A 402 0.98 -18.02 -1.66
N ALA A 403 0.69 -18.91 -2.62
CA ALA A 403 1.71 -19.84 -3.15
C ALA A 403 2.72 -19.11 -4.08
N GLU A 404 2.41 -17.86 -4.47
CA GLU A 404 3.07 -17.10 -5.53
C GLU A 404 3.46 -15.67 -5.11
N ALA A 405 4.04 -15.47 -3.92
CA ALA A 405 4.68 -14.18 -3.56
C ALA A 405 5.98 -13.91 -4.38
N ARG A 406 6.11 -14.52 -5.56
CA ARG A 406 7.32 -14.48 -6.40
C ARG A 406 7.17 -13.76 -7.73
N ASP A 407 5.97 -13.31 -8.15
CA ASP A 407 5.84 -12.81 -9.53
C ASP A 407 4.82 -11.68 -9.79
N SER A 408 4.59 -10.78 -8.83
CA SER A 408 3.75 -9.58 -9.08
C SER A 408 4.52 -8.27 -9.17
N THR A 409 5.82 -8.29 -9.48
CA THR A 409 6.58 -7.07 -9.82
C THR A 409 6.61 -6.80 -11.33
N VAL A 410 6.01 -7.65 -12.18
CA VAL A 410 5.97 -7.42 -13.64
C VAL A 410 4.58 -7.71 -14.20
N ALA A 411 3.62 -6.82 -13.90
CA ALA A 411 2.41 -6.65 -14.70
C ALA A 411 2.08 -5.17 -14.83
N GLY A 412 3.07 -4.42 -15.30
CA GLY A 412 2.99 -3.02 -15.69
C GLY A 412 3.73 -2.75 -17.00
N ASN A 413 3.65 -3.65 -17.98
CA ASN A 413 4.17 -3.38 -19.32
C ASN A 413 3.04 -2.86 -20.22
N GLY A 414 2.84 -1.55 -20.15
CA GLY A 414 2.36 -0.73 -21.26
C GLY A 414 3.41 0.34 -21.55
N ASP A 415 4.25 0.07 -22.55
CA ASP A 415 5.11 1.00 -23.30
C ASP A 415 5.90 2.08 -22.55
N PHE A 416 7.11 1.72 -22.12
CA PHE A 416 8.26 2.64 -22.15
C PHE A 416 9.44 1.97 -22.85
N ALA A 417 9.37 1.92 -24.18
CA ALA A 417 10.57 1.73 -25.00
C ALA A 417 11.30 3.08 -25.10
N GLY A 418 12.41 3.23 -24.38
CA GLY A 418 13.27 4.40 -24.52
C GLY A 418 14.41 4.49 -23.51
N ASN A 419 15.55 3.93 -23.90
CA ASN A 419 16.89 3.99 -23.29
C ASN A 419 17.18 3.04 -22.12
N GLY A 420 18.10 2.14 -22.41
CA GLY A 420 18.42 0.98 -21.61
C GLY A 420 19.31 1.25 -20.40
N LEU A 421 19.20 0.33 -19.46
CA LEU A 421 20.25 -0.15 -18.56
C LEU A 421 19.74 -1.49 -18.02
N MET A 422 20.43 -2.58 -18.37
CA MET A 422 20.20 -3.92 -17.82
C MET A 422 20.67 -3.94 -16.36
N PRO A 423 19.93 -4.52 -15.39
CA PRO A 423 20.49 -4.80 -14.08
C PRO A 423 21.39 -6.04 -14.15
N LEU A 424 22.64 -5.86 -13.72
CA LEU A 424 23.60 -6.92 -13.45
C LEU A 424 23.12 -7.77 -12.27
N ALA A 425 22.86 -9.05 -12.53
CA ALA A 425 22.78 -10.07 -11.49
C ALA A 425 24.18 -10.38 -10.97
N VAL A 426 24.34 -10.41 -9.64
CA VAL A 426 25.55 -10.94 -8.97
C VAL A 426 25.11 -11.61 -7.66
N PRO A 427 25.81 -12.66 -7.22
CA PRO A 427 25.53 -14.08 -7.42
C PRO A 427 24.56 -14.71 -6.41
#